data_AF-A0A953ZE78-F1
#
_entry.id   AF-A0A953ZE78-F1
#
_cell.length_a   1.000
_cell.length_b   1.000
_cell.length_c   1.000
_cell.angle_alpha   90.00
_cell.angle_beta   90.00
_cell.angle_gamma   90.00
#
_symmetry.space_group_name_H-M   'P 1'
#
loop_
_entity.id
_entity.type
_entity.pdbx_description
1 polymer ?
#
loop_
_entity_poly.entity_id
_entity_poly.type
_entity_poly.pdbx_seq_one_letter_code
_entity_poly.pdbx_strand_id
1 'polypeptide(L)'
;TNEYRRMIAASVGVSIPKDPTKFGYLSEYHTYGVNDQQAGDYAEDLAASMLATTMGLPFDPSKAWNERKQEWKLGGEIVTTRNVTQSAEGPKDMWATVIAACVFIFDNWQVTPDQLKALNAGHQGLRVPELANPKPKRAKKKK
;
A
#
# COMPACT_ATOMS: atom_id res chain seq x y z
N THR A 1 10.96 -14.23 -9.80
CA THR A 1 11.15 -15.22 -10.87
C THR A 1 12.62 -15.51 -11.06
N ASN A 2 12.95 -16.77 -11.32
CA ASN A 2 14.25 -17.22 -11.84
C ASN A 2 14.14 -17.66 -13.32
N GLU A 3 12.98 -17.46 -13.95
CA GLU A 3 12.74 -17.83 -15.34
C GLU A 3 13.11 -16.67 -16.27
N TYR A 4 14.02 -16.97 -17.21
CA TYR A 4 14.46 -16.01 -18.23
C TYR A 4 13.27 -15.49 -19.04
N ARG A 5 13.21 -14.16 -19.22
CA ARG A 5 12.16 -13.43 -19.94
C ARG A 5 10.76 -13.48 -19.34
N ARG A 6 10.58 -14.09 -18.17
CA ARG A 6 9.27 -14.00 -17.49
C ARG A 6 9.06 -12.59 -16.97
N MET A 7 8.05 -11.91 -17.48
CA MET A 7 7.58 -10.65 -16.90
C MET A 7 6.85 -10.94 -15.59
N ILE A 8 7.32 -10.34 -14.49
CA ILE A 8 6.70 -10.36 -13.17
C ILE A 8 6.20 -8.97 -12.82
N ALA A 9 5.06 -8.86 -12.15
CA ALA A 9 4.58 -7.59 -11.59
C ALA A 9 4.02 -7.78 -10.19
N ALA A 10 4.22 -6.78 -9.33
CA ALA A 10 3.58 -6.63 -8.03
C ALA A 10 2.96 -5.24 -7.93
N SER A 11 1.73 -5.17 -7.43
CA SER A 11 0.95 -3.96 -7.34
C SER A 11 0.18 -3.89 -6.04
N VAL A 12 0.00 -2.69 -5.51
CA VAL A 12 -0.91 -2.38 -4.41
C VAL A 12 -1.86 -1.28 -4.85
N GLY A 13 -3.16 -1.53 -4.72
CA GLY A 13 -4.22 -0.56 -4.99
C GLY A 13 -4.79 0.01 -3.69
N VAL A 14 -5.30 1.23 -3.74
CA VAL A 14 -6.00 1.89 -2.64
C VAL A 14 -7.24 2.61 -3.15
N SER A 15 -8.33 2.53 -2.40
CA SER A 15 -9.55 3.31 -2.62
C SER A 15 -9.99 3.99 -1.33
N ILE A 16 -10.24 5.30 -1.42
CA ILE A 16 -10.59 6.14 -0.29
C ILE A 16 -12.05 6.63 -0.46
N PRO A 17 -12.94 6.35 0.51
CA PRO A 17 -14.31 6.84 0.47
C PRO A 17 -14.38 8.35 0.60
N LYS A 18 -15.49 8.94 0.16
CA LYS A 18 -15.76 10.37 0.36
C LYS A 18 -16.02 10.74 1.81
N ASP A 19 -16.68 9.85 2.53
CA ASP A 19 -16.93 10.02 3.95
C ASP A 19 -15.67 9.64 4.75
N PRO A 20 -15.01 10.61 5.42
CA PRO A 20 -13.78 10.35 6.17
C PRO A 20 -14.02 9.52 7.44
N THR A 21 -15.28 9.27 7.83
CA THR A 21 -15.61 8.39 8.96
C THR A 21 -15.61 6.91 8.57
N LYS A 22 -15.60 6.61 7.26
CA LYS A 22 -15.54 5.24 6.74
C LYS A 22 -14.11 4.83 6.46
N PHE A 23 -13.85 3.54 6.58
CA PHE A 23 -12.55 2.96 6.22
C PHE A 23 -12.40 2.84 4.69
N GLY A 24 -11.17 3.02 4.21
CA GLY A 24 -10.80 2.73 2.82
C GLY A 24 -10.42 1.26 2.64
N TYR A 25 -10.13 0.90 1.39
CA TYR A 25 -9.69 -0.45 1.03
C TYR A 25 -8.30 -0.43 0.39
N LEU A 26 -7.53 -1.45 0.72
CA LEU A 26 -6.30 -1.82 0.04
C LEU A 26 -6.51 -3.14 -0.71
N SER A 27 -5.82 -3.27 -1.83
CA SER A 27 -5.74 -4.51 -2.59
C SER A 27 -4.29 -4.79 -2.93
N GLU A 28 -3.97 -6.06 -3.15
CA GLU A 28 -2.68 -6.50 -3.65
C GLU A 28 -2.88 -7.31 -4.93
N TYR A 29 -1.91 -7.24 -5.84
CA TYR A 29 -1.92 -8.04 -7.04
C TYR A 29 -0.49 -8.41 -7.44
N HIS A 30 -0.23 -9.72 -7.49
CA HIS A 30 1.02 -10.29 -7.97
C HIS A 30 0.72 -11.17 -9.19
N THR A 31 1.51 -11.06 -10.25
CA THR A 31 1.14 -11.66 -11.52
C THR A 31 2.33 -11.86 -12.47
N TYR A 32 2.08 -12.60 -13.54
CA TYR A 32 3.01 -12.90 -14.61
C TYR A 32 2.44 -12.49 -15.97
N GLY A 33 3.30 -12.06 -16.89
CA GLY A 33 2.92 -11.85 -18.29
C GLY A 33 2.07 -10.62 -18.57
N VAL A 34 1.96 -9.69 -17.63
CA VAL A 34 1.31 -8.38 -17.81
C VAL A 34 2.24 -7.26 -17.38
N ASN A 35 2.08 -6.09 -18.00
CA ASN A 35 2.89 -4.92 -17.69
C ASN A 35 2.40 -4.18 -16.43
N ASP A 36 3.18 -3.19 -16.00
CA ASP A 36 2.92 -2.37 -14.82
C ASP A 36 1.56 -1.68 -14.89
N GLN A 37 1.18 -1.18 -16.06
CA GLN A 37 -0.10 -0.47 -16.23
C GLN A 37 -1.27 -1.43 -15.99
N GLN A 38 -1.25 -2.62 -16.58
CA GLN A 38 -2.32 -3.61 -16.42
C GLN A 38 -2.42 -4.13 -14.99
N ALA A 39 -1.29 -4.40 -14.34
CA ALA A 39 -1.26 -4.85 -12.95
C ALA A 39 -1.67 -3.73 -11.97
N GLY A 40 -1.25 -2.50 -12.25
CA GLY A 40 -1.58 -1.29 -11.51
C GLY A 40 -3.04 -0.94 -11.57
N ASP A 41 -3.56 -0.93 -12.80
CA ASP A 41 -4.99 -0.86 -13.05
C ASP A 41 -5.64 -1.96 -12.22
N TYR A 42 -5.42 -3.25 -12.50
CA TYR A 42 -6.12 -4.37 -11.83
C TYR A 42 -6.23 -4.23 -10.31
N ALA A 43 -5.13 -3.89 -9.63
CA ALA A 43 -5.15 -3.67 -8.20
C ALA A 43 -6.07 -2.48 -7.80
N GLU A 44 -6.00 -1.35 -8.48
CA GLU A 44 -6.80 -0.17 -8.16
C GLU A 44 -8.31 -0.42 -8.19
N ASP A 45 -8.83 -1.03 -9.26
CA ASP A 45 -10.26 -1.37 -9.35
C ASP A 45 -10.67 -2.57 -8.49
N LEU A 46 -9.75 -3.47 -8.13
CA LEU A 46 -10.00 -4.42 -7.06
C LEU A 46 -10.26 -3.69 -5.73
N ALA A 47 -9.44 -2.69 -5.36
CA ALA A 47 -9.66 -1.93 -4.13
C ALA A 47 -11.00 -1.16 -4.18
N ALA A 48 -11.29 -0.49 -5.29
CA ALA A 48 -12.51 0.27 -5.44
C ALA A 48 -13.77 -0.62 -5.52
N SER A 49 -13.68 -1.82 -6.11
CA SER A 49 -14.74 -2.83 -6.06
C SER A 49 -15.07 -3.21 -4.62
N MET A 50 -14.04 -3.52 -3.83
CA MET A 50 -14.23 -3.89 -2.43
C MET A 50 -14.90 -2.76 -1.65
N LEU A 51 -14.49 -1.51 -1.85
CA LEU A 51 -15.16 -0.35 -1.25
C LEU A 51 -16.62 -0.23 -1.70
N ALA A 52 -16.89 -0.35 -2.99
CA ALA A 52 -18.24 -0.28 -3.55
C ALA A 52 -19.18 -1.34 -2.96
N THR A 53 -18.70 -2.56 -2.71
CA THR A 53 -19.54 -3.62 -2.09
C THR A 53 -20.01 -3.25 -0.69
N THR A 54 -19.19 -2.53 0.09
CA THR A 54 -19.60 -2.06 1.42
C THR A 54 -20.67 -0.96 1.38
N MET A 55 -20.80 -0.29 0.25
CA MET A 55 -21.79 0.75 -0.01
C MET A 55 -23.09 0.17 -0.59
N GLY A 56 -23.18 -1.15 -0.73
CA GLY A 56 -24.34 -1.84 -1.31
C GLY A 56 -24.44 -1.72 -2.83
N LEU A 57 -23.37 -1.29 -3.51
CA LEU A 57 -23.32 -1.26 -4.97
C LEU A 57 -23.06 -2.69 -5.49
N PRO A 58 -23.83 -3.16 -6.48
CA PRO A 58 -23.66 -4.49 -7.03
C PRO A 58 -22.29 -4.63 -7.72
N PHE A 59 -21.53 -5.65 -7.33
CA PHE A 59 -20.29 -6.02 -7.99
C PHE A 59 -20.59 -7.03 -9.11
N ASP A 60 -20.29 -6.65 -10.35
CA ASP A 60 -20.34 -7.56 -11.50
C ASP A 60 -18.91 -7.87 -12.00
N PRO A 61 -18.39 -9.08 -11.73
CA PRO A 61 -17.06 -9.49 -12.17
C PRO A 61 -16.97 -9.68 -13.69
N SER A 62 -18.11 -9.81 -14.39
CA SER A 62 -18.17 -10.03 -15.83
C SER A 62 -18.03 -8.75 -16.65
N LYS A 63 -18.29 -7.58 -16.06
CA LYS A 63 -18.11 -6.28 -16.73
C LYS A 63 -16.66 -6.02 -17.11
N ALA A 64 -16.44 -5.23 -18.15
CA ALA A 64 -15.09 -4.84 -18.51
C ALA A 64 -14.51 -3.90 -17.45
N TRP A 65 -13.20 -4.03 -17.23
CA TRP A 65 -12.39 -3.15 -16.38
C TRP A 65 -12.73 -1.66 -16.51
N ASN A 66 -12.76 -1.18 -17.75
CA ASN A 66 -12.97 0.24 -18.06
C ASN A 66 -14.39 0.71 -17.70
N GLU A 67 -15.38 -0.18 -17.83
CA GLU A 67 -16.78 0.12 -17.55
C GLU A 67 -16.99 0.31 -16.04
N ARG A 68 -16.42 -0.59 -15.22
CA ARG A 68 -16.46 -0.48 -13.75
C ARG A 68 -15.79 0.80 -13.23
N LYS A 69 -14.61 1.13 -13.78
CA LYS A 69 -13.87 2.34 -13.39
C LYS A 69 -14.65 3.63 -13.64
N GLN A 70 -15.47 3.68 -14.70
CA GLN A 70 -16.35 4.83 -14.97
C GLN A 70 -17.57 4.85 -14.02
N GLU A 71 -18.22 3.71 -13.80
CA GLU A 71 -19.40 3.59 -12.93
C GLU A 71 -19.13 4.09 -11.51
N TRP A 72 -17.98 3.77 -10.92
CA TRP A 72 -17.68 4.21 -9.55
C TRP A 72 -17.29 5.68 -9.43
N LYS A 73 -16.64 6.24 -10.45
CA LYS A 73 -16.38 7.69 -10.52
C LYS A 73 -17.69 8.48 -10.65
N LEU A 74 -18.67 7.93 -11.35
CA LEU A 74 -20.02 8.48 -11.49
C LEU A 74 -20.85 8.36 -10.21
N GLY A 75 -20.63 7.30 -9.42
CA GLY A 75 -21.33 7.05 -8.15
C GLY A 75 -21.06 8.09 -7.05
N GLY A 76 -20.03 8.94 -7.17
CA GLY A 76 -19.78 10.07 -6.26
C GLY A 76 -19.38 9.72 -4.82
N GLU A 77 -19.34 8.44 -4.47
CA GLU A 77 -19.02 7.92 -3.14
C GLU A 77 -17.51 7.64 -2.93
N ILE A 78 -16.74 7.52 -4.02
CA ILE A 78 -15.29 7.32 -3.99
C ILE A 78 -14.59 8.65 -4.30
N VAL A 79 -13.75 9.12 -3.37
CA VAL A 79 -12.99 10.36 -3.56
C VAL A 79 -11.75 10.14 -4.41
N THR A 80 -11.05 9.04 -4.19
CA THR A 80 -9.76 8.80 -4.84
C THR A 80 -9.45 7.32 -4.89
N THR A 81 -8.95 6.89 -6.04
CA THR A 81 -8.33 5.57 -6.25
C THR A 81 -6.89 5.80 -6.71
N ARG A 82 -5.96 4.97 -6.23
CA ARG A 82 -4.55 5.02 -6.64
C ARG A 82 -3.96 3.62 -6.64
N ASN A 83 -2.83 3.44 -7.31
CA ASN A 83 -2.01 2.26 -7.21
C ASN A 83 -0.52 2.61 -7.19
N VAL A 84 0.29 1.66 -6.73
CA VAL A 84 1.75 1.62 -6.88
C VAL A 84 2.11 0.25 -7.43
N THR A 85 2.89 0.22 -8.50
CA THR A 85 3.23 -1.03 -9.21
C THR A 85 4.69 -1.04 -9.60
N GLN A 86 5.27 -2.24 -9.57
CA GLN A 86 6.58 -2.52 -10.12
C GLN A 86 6.51 -3.80 -10.96
N SER A 87 7.01 -3.74 -12.19
CA SER A 87 7.34 -4.94 -12.97
C SER A 87 8.84 -5.11 -13.22
N ALA A 88 9.22 -6.33 -13.61
CA ALA A 88 10.55 -6.64 -14.09
C ALA A 88 10.49 -7.84 -15.05
N GLU A 89 11.41 -7.89 -16.00
CA GLU A 89 11.66 -9.08 -16.81
C GLU A 89 12.73 -9.95 -16.14
N GLY A 90 12.50 -11.26 -16.09
CA GLY A 90 13.44 -12.23 -15.53
C GLY A 90 14.79 -12.23 -16.27
N PRO A 91 15.90 -11.87 -15.61
CA PRO A 91 17.22 -11.89 -16.22
C PRO A 91 17.71 -13.33 -16.46
N LYS A 92 18.67 -13.48 -17.38
CA LYS A 92 19.29 -14.79 -17.64
C LYS A 92 20.18 -15.19 -16.43
N ASP A 93 20.06 -16.44 -15.99
CA ASP A 93 20.88 -17.06 -14.94
C ASP A 93 20.91 -16.30 -13.59
N MET A 94 19.88 -15.49 -13.31
CA MET A 94 19.73 -14.69 -12.08
C MET A 94 18.28 -14.69 -11.59
N TRP A 95 18.05 -14.15 -10.40
CA TRP A 95 16.72 -13.99 -9.81
C TRP A 95 16.28 -12.53 -9.89
N ALA A 96 15.01 -12.31 -10.22
CA ALA A 96 14.35 -11.01 -10.11
C ALA A 96 13.17 -11.09 -9.13
N THR A 97 13.03 -10.06 -8.31
CA THR A 97 11.92 -9.87 -7.36
C THR A 97 11.37 -8.47 -7.55
N VAL A 98 10.05 -8.35 -7.52
CA VAL A 98 9.32 -7.08 -7.51
C VAL A 98 8.52 -6.98 -6.23
N ILE A 99 8.42 -5.77 -5.67
CA ILE A 99 7.70 -5.50 -4.44
C ILE A 99 6.92 -4.20 -4.65
N ALA A 100 5.66 -4.20 -4.25
CA ALA A 100 4.84 -3.01 -4.04
C ALA A 100 4.26 -3.07 -2.62
N ALA A 101 4.14 -1.93 -1.95
CA ALA A 101 3.69 -1.88 -0.56
C ALA A 101 2.88 -0.62 -0.27
N CYS A 102 1.87 -0.76 0.59
CA CYS A 102 1.26 0.36 1.31
C CYS A 102 1.72 0.30 2.77
N VAL A 103 2.35 1.37 3.25
CA VAL A 103 2.95 1.42 4.59
C VAL A 103 2.22 2.46 5.42
N PHE A 104 1.52 2.01 6.46
CA PHE A 104 0.92 2.90 7.44
C PHE A 104 2.01 3.42 8.38
N ILE A 105 2.17 4.74 8.41
CA ILE A 105 3.06 5.43 9.34
C ILE A 105 2.19 5.99 10.45
N PHE A 106 2.53 5.65 11.69
CA PHE A 106 1.86 6.18 12.87
C PHE A 106 2.82 7.10 13.62
N ASP A 107 2.37 8.31 13.92
CA ASP A 107 3.16 9.34 14.62
C ASP A 107 3.55 8.92 16.05
N ASN A 108 3.01 7.82 16.56
CA ASN A 108 3.22 7.32 17.92
C ASN A 108 4.05 6.03 17.99
N TRP A 109 4.70 5.61 16.91
CA TRP A 109 5.58 4.45 16.94
C TRP A 109 6.76 4.71 17.90
N GLN A 110 6.71 4.11 19.10
CA GLN A 110 7.63 4.28 20.24
C GLN A 110 7.52 5.60 21.03
N VAL A 111 6.42 6.35 20.87
CA VAL A 111 6.21 7.60 21.61
C VAL A 111 5.37 7.31 22.86
N THR A 112 5.94 7.56 24.04
CA THR A 112 5.21 7.46 25.32
C THR A 112 4.11 8.53 25.42
N PRO A 113 3.05 8.33 26.23
CA PRO A 113 1.97 9.31 26.40
C PRO A 113 2.45 10.73 26.75
N ASP A 114 3.55 10.85 27.50
CA ASP A 114 4.14 12.14 27.87
C ASP A 114 4.86 12.82 26.69
N GLN A 115 5.55 12.03 25.86
CA GLN A 115 6.15 12.54 24.62
C GLN A 115 5.08 12.95 23.60
N LEU A 116 3.93 12.26 23.59
CA LEU A 116 2.79 12.58 22.72
C LEU A 116 2.17 13.94 23.09
N LYS A 117 2.04 14.23 24.39
CA LYS A 117 1.61 15.56 24.87
C LYS A 117 2.58 16.67 24.44
N ALA A 118 3.89 16.40 24.47
CA ALA A 118 4.90 17.36 24.06
C ALA A 118 4.92 17.62 22.53
N LEU A 119 4.71 16.56 21.72
CA LEU A 119 4.61 16.66 20.26
C LEU A 119 3.36 17.44 19.81
N ASN A 120 2.21 17.16 20.43
CA ASN A 120 0.94 17.84 20.12
C ASN A 120 0.92 19.31 20.57
N ALA A 121 1.80 19.71 21.51
CA ALA A 121 1.94 21.09 21.95
C ALA A 121 2.73 21.99 20.96
N GLY A 122 3.32 21.41 19.91
CA GLY A 122 4.14 22.17 18.95
C GLY A 122 4.19 21.51 17.58
N HIS A 123 3.11 21.64 16.79
CA HIS A 123 3.13 21.27 15.37
C HIS A 123 4.02 22.25 14.57
N GLN A 124 5.32 21.97 14.51
CA GLN A 124 6.18 22.36 13.40
C GLN A 124 7.12 21.21 13.04
N GLY A 125 6.81 20.57 11.91
CA GLY A 125 7.78 19.84 11.09
C GLY A 125 8.39 18.57 11.70
N LEU A 126 7.98 17.43 11.14
CA LEU A 126 8.59 16.12 11.27
C LEU A 126 10.13 16.18 11.46
N ARG A 127 10.62 15.82 12.66
CA ARG A 127 11.96 15.27 12.84
C ARG A 127 11.82 13.92 13.52
N VAL A 128 12.06 12.86 12.76
CA VAL A 128 12.22 11.52 13.32
C VAL A 128 13.42 11.58 14.27
N PRO A 129 13.27 11.24 15.57
CA PRO A 129 14.41 11.21 16.48
C PRO A 129 15.41 10.15 16.02
N GLU A 130 16.69 10.48 16.04
CA GLU A 130 17.74 9.52 15.74
C GLU A 130 17.69 8.36 16.73
N LEU A 131 17.58 7.13 16.21
CA LEU A 131 17.44 5.91 17.01
C LEU A 131 18.63 5.77 17.97
N ALA A 132 18.39 5.96 19.27
CA ALA A 132 19.37 5.70 20.30
C ALA A 132 19.66 4.20 20.35
N ASN A 133 20.70 3.76 19.65
CA ASN A 133 21.14 2.38 19.62
C ASN A 133 21.73 2.02 21.01
N PRO A 134 21.10 1.15 21.83
CA PRO A 134 21.64 0.85 23.15
C PRO A 134 22.89 -0.02 22.98
N LYS A 135 24.08 0.53 23.26
CA LYS A 135 25.33 -0.24 23.26
C LYS A 135 25.19 -1.44 24.21
N PRO A 136 25.56 -2.66 23.79
CA PRO A 136 25.44 -3.83 24.65
C PRO A 136 26.29 -3.64 25.91
N LYS A 137 25.68 -3.78 27.09
CA LYS A 137 26.38 -3.67 28.38
C LYS A 137 27.41 -4.81 28.48
N ARG A 138 28.70 -4.47 28.44
CA ARG A 138 29.80 -5.41 28.67
C ARG A 138 29.67 -5.99 30.09
N ALA A 139 29.50 -7.31 30.21
CA ALA A 139 29.45 -7.99 31.48
C ALA A 139 30.78 -7.78 32.25
N LYS A 140 30.70 -7.25 33.47
CA LYS A 140 31.87 -7.13 34.35
C LYS A 140 32.29 -8.52 34.80
N LYS A 141 33.48 -8.97 34.39
CA LYS A 141 34.13 -10.17 34.94
C LYS A 141 34.33 -9.95 36.45
N LYS A 142 33.73 -10.80 37.28
CA LYS A 142 34.03 -10.86 38.71
C LYS A 142 35.47 -11.39 38.87
N LYS A 143 36.27 -10.67 39.65
CA LYS A 143 37.55 -11.17 40.18
C LYS A 143 37.27 -12.11 41.35
#